data_AF-A0A258SLH9-F1
#
_entry.id   AF-A0A258SLH9-F1
#
_cell.length_a   1.000
_cell.length_b   1.000
_cell.length_c   1.000
_cell.angle_alpha   90.00
_cell.angle_beta   90.00
_cell.angle_gamma   90.00
#
_symmetry.space_group_name_H-M   'P 1'
#
loop_
_entity.id
_entity.type
_entity.pdbx_description
1 polymer ?
#
loop_
_entity_poly.entity_id
_entity_poly.type
_entity_poly.pdbx_seq_one_letter_code
_entity_poly.pdbx_strand_id
1 'polypeptide(L)' 'HAVVKTPDNAIYHVKKGNYVGQNFGLVTQIDDSQITLREIVQDSAGDWSERTSTLNLQE' A
#
# COMPACT_ATOMS: atom_id res chain seq x y z
N HIS A 1 -10.89 8.56 2.10
CA HIS A 1 -9.66 8.91 2.85
C HIS A 1 -9.46 7.79 3.86
N ALA A 2 -8.23 7.32 4.07
CA ALA A 2 -7.94 6.26 5.03
C ALA A 2 -6.76 6.63 5.93
N VAL A 3 -6.72 6.00 7.11
CA VAL A 3 -5.68 6.15 8.11
C VAL A 3 -4.90 4.84 8.18
N VAL A 4 -3.59 4.89 7.92
CA VAL A 4 -2.71 3.73 7.95
C VAL A 4 -1.74 3.87 9.11
N LYS A 5 -1.67 2.85 9.97
CA LYS A 5 -0.69 2.78 11.05
C LYS A 5 0.45 1.86 10.63
N THR A 6 1.68 2.37 10.68
CA THR A 6 2.89 1.60 10.37
C THR A 6 3.42 0.89 11.63
N PRO A 7 4.30 -0.12 11.49
CA PRO A 7 4.88 -0.85 12.62
C PRO A 7 5.69 0.04 13.60
N ASP A 8 6.21 1.16 13.12
CA ASP A 8 6.86 2.23 13.90
C ASP A 8 5.86 3.20 14.55
N ASN A 9 4.57 2.84 14.59
CA ASN A 9 3.50 3.59 15.24
C ASN A 9 3.16 4.93 14.57
N ALA A 10 3.64 5.19 13.35
CA ALA A 10 3.31 6.38 12.58
C ALA A 10 1.94 6.24 11.89
N ILE A 11 1.19 7.34 11.86
CA ILE A 11 -0.15 7.40 11.30
C ILE A 11 -0.12 8.23 10.02
N TYR A 12 -0.52 7.64 8.90
CA TYR A 12 -0.56 8.30 7.60
C TYR A 12 -1.99 8.44 7.09
N HIS A 13 -2.37 9.66 6.71
CA HIS A 13 -3.60 9.91 5.95
C HIS A 13 -3.33 9.72 4.47
N VAL A 14 -4.02 8.77 3.86
CA VAL A 14 -3.79 8.38 2.47
C VAL A 14 -5.06 8.55 1.65
N LYS A 15 -4.88 8.95 0.40
CA LYS A 15 -5.92 9.05 -0.62
C LYS A 15 -5.52 8.25 -1.87
N LYS A 16 -6.49 7.92 -2.71
CA LYS A 16 -6.24 7.29 -4.00
C LYS A 16 -5.20 8.12 -4.79
N GLY A 17 -4.20 7.44 -5.35
CA GLY A 17 -3.07 8.06 -6.03
C GLY A 17 -1.88 8.43 -5.14
N ASN A 18 -1.94 8.21 -3.82
CA ASN A 18 -0.77 8.32 -2.95
C ASN A 18 0.08 7.06 -3.00
N TYR A 19 1.34 7.18 -2.57
CA TYR A 19 2.27 6.06 -2.45
C TYR A 19 2.48 5.73 -0.97
N VAL A 20 2.50 4.45 -0.64
CA VAL A 20 2.68 3.94 0.73
C VAL A 20 3.51 2.66 0.74
N GLY A 21 4.04 2.31 1.92
CA GLY A 21 4.82 1.09 2.11
C GLY A 21 6.23 1.15 1.53
N GLN A 22 7.02 0.11 1.80
CA GLN A 22 8.44 0.06 1.42
C GLN A 22 8.65 -0.14 -0.09
N ASN A 23 7.69 -0.74 -0.80
CA ASN A 23 7.78 -1.01 -2.23
C ASN A 23 7.11 0.08 -3.10
N PHE A 24 6.93 1.29 -2.56
CA PHE A 24 6.25 2.39 -3.26
C PHE A 24 4.89 1.97 -3.84
N GLY A 25 4.04 1.37 -3.00
CA GLY A 25 2.71 0.92 -3.42
C GLY A 25 1.79 2.09 -3.71
N LEU A 26 1.34 2.19 -4.96
CA LEU A 26 0.35 3.16 -5.39
C LEU A 26 -1.04 2.75 -4.89
N VAL A 27 -1.70 3.62 -4.13
CA VAL A 27 -3.07 3.41 -3.66
C VAL A 27 -4.04 3.50 -4.84
N THR A 28 -4.62 2.36 -5.20
CA THR A 28 -5.58 2.25 -6.32
C THR A 28 -7.03 2.26 -5.85
N GLN A 29 -7.30 1.77 -4.64
CA GLN A 29 -8.61 1.76 -4.02
C GLN A 29 -8.49 1.90 -2.50
N ILE A 30 -9.49 2.55 -1.90
CA ILE A 30 -9.64 2.67 -0.45
C ILE A 30 -11.08 2.28 -0.13
N ASP A 31 -11.23 1.23 0.66
CA ASP A 31 -12.49 0.77 1.24
C ASP A 31 -12.45 1.04 2.76
N ASP A 32 -13.58 0.83 3.44
CA ASP A 32 -13.69 1.13 4.88
C ASP A 32 -12.77 0.25 5.76
N SER A 33 -12.48 -0.98 5.33
CA SER A 33 -11.66 -1.95 6.08
C SER A 33 -10.30 -2.24 5.47
N GLN A 34 -10.05 -1.81 4.21
CA GLN A 34 -8.84 -2.18 3.50
C GLN A 34 -8.44 -1.15 2.43
N ILE A 35 -7.17 -1.17 2.06
CA ILE A 35 -6.59 -0.37 0.99
C ILE A 35 -5.98 -1.31 -0.02
N THR A 36 -6.29 -1.12 -1.29
CA THR A 36 -5.67 -1.85 -2.40
C THR A 36 -4.53 -1.05 -2.97
N LEU A 37 -3.35 -1.66 -3.01
CA LEU A 37 -2.10 -1.11 -3.48
C LEU A 37 -1.66 -1.81 -4.76
N ARG A 38 -1.01 -1.06 -5.63
CA ARG A 38 -0.27 -1.59 -6.77
C ARG A 38 1.20 -1.25 -6.59
N GLU A 39 2.02 -2.28 -6.50
CA GLU A 39 3.45 -2.19 -6.28
C GLU A 39 4.18 -2.69 -7.53
N ILE A 40 5.37 -2.16 -7.80
CA ILE A 40 6.29 -2.81 -8.74
C ILE A 40 7.35 -3.50 -7.90
N VAL A 41 7.38 -4.82 -7.97
CA VAL A 41 8.32 -5.66 -7.23
C VAL A 41 9.29 -6.30 -8.19
N GLN A 42 10.55 -6.35 -7.80
CA GLN A 42 11.56 -7.10 -8.52
C GLN A 42 11.57 -8.53 -7.98
N ASP A 43 11.52 -9.52 -8.87
CA ASP A 43 11.67 -10.90 -8.47
C ASP A 43 13.14 -11.27 -8.22
N SER A 44 13.37 -12.53 -7.81
CA SER A 44 14.72 -13.03 -7.52
C SER A 44 15.62 -13.13 -8.75
N ALA A 45 15.07 -13.07 -9.97
CA ALA A 45 15.79 -13.11 -11.24
C ALA A 45 16.15 -11.70 -11.76
N GLY A 46 15.56 -10.65 -11.17
CA GLY A 46 15.78 -9.25 -11.54
C GLY A 46 14.69 -8.66 -12.42
N ASP A 47 13.64 -9.42 -12.71
CA ASP A 47 12.51 -8.96 -13.52
C ASP A 47 11.53 -8.14 -12.67
N TRP A 48 11.05 -7.04 -13.23
CA TRP A 48 10.08 -6.17 -12.58
C TRP A 48 8.65 -6.59 -12.93
N SER A 49 7.81 -6.77 -11.93
CA SER A 49 6.41 -7.16 -12.09
C SER A 49 5.47 -6.31 -11.26
N GLU A 50 4.26 -6.07 -11.77
CA GLU A 50 3.19 -5.42 -11.00
C GLU A 50 2.56 -6.44 -10.05
N ARG A 51 2.49 -6.08 -8.76
CA ARG A 51 1.83 -6.85 -7.72
C ARG A 51 0.67 -6.04 -7.13
N THR A 52 -0.47 -6.69 -6.97
CA THR A 52 -1.57 -6.14 -6.18
C THR A 52 -1.46 -6.65 -4.75
N SER A 53 -1.47 -5.72 -3.79
CA SER A 53 -1.41 -6.02 -2.36
C SER A 53 -2.53 -5.32 -1.63
N THR A 54 -3.03 -5.94 -0.57
CA THR A 54 -4.11 -5.38 0.24
C THR A 54 -3.58 -5.09 1.64
N LEU A 55 -3.75 -3.87 2.10
CA LEU A 55 -3.43 -3.45 3.45
C LEU A 55 -4.72 -3.30 4.24
N ASN A 56 -4.92 -4.15 5.24
CA ASN A 56 -6.08 -4.04 6.13
C ASN A 56 -5.89 -2.85 7.07
N LEU A 57 -6.93 -2.03 7.24
CA LEU A 57 -6.95 -1.04 8.30
C LEU A 57 -7.20 -1.78 9.61
N GLN A 58 -6.33 -1.58 10.60
CA GLN A 58 -6.61 -1.98 11.98
C GLN A 58 -7.43 -0.85 12.65
N GLU A 59 -8.46 -1.25 13.40
CA GLU A 59 -9.19 -0.38 14.34
C GLU A 59 -8.26 0.23 15.40
#